data_AF-A0AA46TTB5-F1
#
_entry.id   AF-A0AA46TTB5-F1
#
_cell.length_a   1.000
_cell.length_b   1.000
_cell.length_c   1.000
_cell.angle_alpha   90.00
_cell.angle_beta   90.00
_cell.angle_gamma   90.00
#
_symmetry.space_group_name_H-M   'P 1'
#
loop_
_entity.id
_entity.type
_entity.pdbx_description
1 polymer ?
#
loop_
_entity_poly.entity_id
_entity_poly.type
_entity_poly.pdbx_seq_one_letter_code
_entity_poly.pdbx_strand_id
1 'polypeptide(L)'
;MSRRLIRLAAALAKGPVTRKQADRIAPASNGPHFIGVLRRKLEIDLDCDRVPFTTKDGEPSWYGRYMPTREERAKLMAFVIEQGGSLDD
;
A
#
# COMPACT_ATOMS: atom_id res chain seq x y z
N MET A 1 -2.95 -10.54 -13.73
CA MET A 1 -2.29 -9.92 -12.55
C MET A 1 -3.02 -10.33 -11.26
N SER A 2 -2.37 -10.33 -10.09
CA SER A 2 -3.03 -10.69 -8.83
C SER A 2 -4.05 -9.63 -8.40
N ARG A 3 -5.31 -10.02 -8.10
CA ARG A 3 -6.34 -9.10 -7.59
C ARG A 3 -5.93 -8.41 -6.27
N ARG A 4 -5.03 -9.02 -5.49
CA ARG A 4 -4.47 -8.43 -4.27
C ARG A 4 -3.65 -7.17 -4.56
N LEU A 5 -2.85 -7.20 -5.63
CA LEU A 5 -2.04 -6.05 -6.05
C LEU A 5 -2.92 -4.91 -6.56
N ILE A 6 -3.96 -5.24 -7.33
CA ILE A 6 -4.87 -4.25 -7.91
C ILE A 6 -5.59 -3.48 -6.80
N ARG A 7 -6.18 -4.17 -5.81
CA ARG A 7 -6.81 -3.52 -4.65
C ARG A 7 -5.84 -2.66 -3.84
N LEU A 8 -4.62 -3.16 -3.60
CA LEU A 8 -3.62 -2.39 -2.87
C LEU A 8 -3.19 -1.14 -3.64
N ALA A 9 -3.03 -1.24 -4.95
CA ALA A 9 -2.73 -0.10 -5.81
C ALA A 9 -3.87 0.92 -5.83
N ALA A 10 -5.13 0.48 -5.90
CA ALA A 10 -6.30 1.35 -5.83
C ALA A 10 -6.36 2.13 -4.52
N ALA A 11 -6.13 1.46 -3.38
CA ALA A 11 -6.09 2.11 -2.08
C ALA A 11 -4.96 3.15 -1.98
N LEU A 12 -3.75 2.82 -2.44
CA LEU A 12 -2.62 3.74 -2.47
C LEU A 12 -2.86 4.92 -3.43
N ALA A 13 -3.54 4.69 -4.56
CA ALA A 13 -3.92 5.75 -5.48
C ALA A 13 -4.87 6.77 -4.82
N LYS A 14 -5.60 6.39 -3.77
CA LYS A 14 -6.45 7.29 -2.98
C LYS A 14 -5.68 8.02 -1.87
N GLY A 15 -4.64 7.42 -1.30
CA GLY A 15 -3.80 8.08 -0.30
C GLY A 15 -2.93 7.11 0.52
N PRO A 16 -2.38 7.58 1.66
CA PRO A 16 -1.49 6.77 2.49
C PRO A 16 -2.16 5.51 3.06
N VAL A 17 -1.40 4.42 3.14
CA VAL A 17 -1.87 3.12 3.64
C VAL A 17 -0.91 2.58 4.70
N THR A 18 -1.43 2.25 5.88
CA THR A 18 -0.66 1.59 6.94
C THR A 18 -0.37 0.13 6.60
N ARG A 19 0.69 -0.45 7.15
CA ARG A 19 1.00 -1.89 7.02
C ARG A 19 -0.19 -2.79 7.37
N LYS A 20 -0.95 -2.46 8.41
CA LYS A 20 -2.15 -3.22 8.81
C LYS A 20 -3.32 -3.07 7.83
N GLN A 21 -3.46 -1.92 7.16
CA GLN A 21 -4.43 -1.78 6.07
C GLN A 21 -3.97 -2.56 4.85
N ALA A 22 -2.68 -2.51 4.48
CA ALA A 22 -2.13 -3.24 3.34
C ALA A 22 -2.41 -4.75 3.45
N ASP A 23 -2.18 -5.35 4.63
CA ASP A 23 -2.53 -6.75 4.91
C ASP A 23 -4.01 -7.08 4.64
N ARG A 24 -4.92 -6.21 5.10
CA ARG A 24 -6.37 -6.40 4.92
C ARG A 24 -6.81 -6.25 3.47
N ILE A 25 -6.27 -5.24 2.76
CA ILE A 25 -6.61 -4.92 1.37
C ILE A 25 -6.08 -5.99 0.40
N ALA A 26 -4.86 -6.49 0.67
CA ALA A 26 -4.18 -7.50 -0.13
C ALA A 26 -4.41 -8.95 0.35
N PRO A 27 -5.55 -9.23 1.02
CA PRO A 27 -5.75 -10.31 2.01
C PRO A 27 -4.52 -11.21 2.22
N ALA A 28 -3.57 -10.68 2.97
CA ALA A 28 -2.26 -11.28 3.21
C ALA A 28 -1.75 -10.92 4.61
N SER A 29 -0.91 -11.79 5.18
CA SER A 29 -0.20 -11.52 6.44
C SER A 29 1.13 -10.80 6.24
N ASN A 30 1.50 -10.53 4.97
CA ASN A 30 2.79 -9.96 4.57
C ASN A 30 2.61 -8.82 3.55
N GLY A 31 1.72 -7.86 3.83
CA GLY A 31 1.50 -6.65 3.01
C GLY A 31 2.76 -5.98 2.45
N PRO A 32 3.89 -5.87 3.20
CA PRO A 32 5.14 -5.34 2.67
C PRO A 32 5.65 -6.03 1.39
N HIS A 33 5.37 -7.32 1.20
CA HIS A 33 5.70 -8.04 -0.04
C HIS A 33 5.03 -7.40 -1.25
N PHE A 34 3.74 -7.10 -1.15
CA PHE A 34 2.94 -6.51 -2.24
C PHE A 34 3.35 -5.05 -2.51
N ILE A 35 3.72 -4.30 -1.47
CA ILE A 35 4.32 -2.96 -1.62
C ILE A 35 5.62 -3.06 -2.44
N GLY A 36 6.52 -3.98 -2.09
CA GLY A 36 7.76 -4.19 -2.84
C GLY A 36 7.53 -4.60 -4.30
N VAL A 37 6.47 -5.36 -4.59
CA VAL A 37 6.08 -5.69 -5.96
C VAL A 37 5.60 -4.45 -6.73
N LEU A 38 4.78 -3.59 -6.11
CA LEU A 38 4.33 -2.34 -6.74
C LEU A 38 5.49 -1.38 -7.02
N ARG A 39 6.40 -1.19 -6.05
CA ARG A 39 7.62 -0.38 -6.21
C ARG A 39 8.42 -0.80 -7.45
N ARG A 40 8.73 -2.10 -7.56
CA ARG A 40 9.48 -2.63 -8.70
C ARG A 40 8.73 -2.54 -10.02
N LYS A 41 7.41 -2.76 -10.02
CA LYS A 41 6.61 -2.77 -11.26
C LYS A 41 6.38 -1.37 -11.83
N LEU A 42 6.23 -0.37 -10.97
CA LEU A 42 5.85 0.99 -11.38
C LEU A 42 7.01 1.98 -11.30
N GLU A 43 8.18 1.50 -10.84
CA GLU A 43 9.36 2.33 -10.60
C GLU A 43 8.99 3.54 -9.73
N ILE A 44 8.44 3.22 -8.56
CA ILE A 44 8.03 4.17 -7.52
C ILE A 44 8.72 3.80 -6.22
N ASP A 45 8.88 4.77 -5.32
CA ASP A 45 9.53 4.54 -4.03
C ASP A 45 8.51 4.30 -2.91
N LEU A 46 7.35 4.95 -2.93
CA LEU A 46 6.34 4.87 -1.85
C LEU A 46 6.97 5.08 -0.47
N ASP A 47 7.27 6.33 -0.11
CA ASP A 47 7.86 6.68 1.19
C ASP A 47 7.20 5.92 2.35
N CYS A 48 8.00 5.39 3.27
CA CYS A 48 7.50 4.63 4.41
C CYS A 48 7.93 5.26 5.72
N ASP A 49 7.03 5.99 6.37
CA ASP A 49 7.28 6.51 7.71
C ASP A 49 6.94 5.48 8.79
N ARG A 50 7.53 5.68 9.98
CA ARG A 50 7.30 4.87 11.17
C ARG A 50 6.30 5.59 12.06
N VAL A 51 5.09 5.06 12.16
CA VAL A 51 4.05 5.60 13.04
C VAL A 51 4.21 4.97 14.43
N PRO A 52 4.44 5.76 15.49
CA PRO A 52 4.57 5.24 16.84
C PRO A 52 3.22 4.73 17.37
N PHE A 53 3.26 3.68 18.18
CA PHE A 53 2.11 3.19 18.94
C PHE A 53 2.57 2.45 20.19
N THR A 54 1.66 2.28 21.13
CA THR A 54 1.88 1.45 22.33
C THR A 54 1.29 0.07 22.11
N THR A 55 2.06 -0.98 22.40
CA THR A 55 1.57 -2.36 22.32
C THR A 55 0.55 -2.65 23.42
N LYS A 56 -0.13 -3.80 23.32
CA LYS A 56 -1.04 -4.27 24.38
C LYS A 56 -0.32 -4.51 25.72
N ASP A 57 1.00 -4.68 25.69
CA ASP A 57 1.85 -4.96 26.84
C ASP A 57 2.43 -3.66 27.44
N GLY A 58 2.05 -2.48 26.93
CA GLY A 58 2.51 -1.17 27.41
C GLY A 58 3.81 -0.68 26.79
N GLU A 59 4.42 -1.44 25.88
CA GLU A 59 5.72 -1.12 25.28
C GLU A 59 5.60 -0.19 24.07
N PRO A 60 6.52 0.77 23.88
CA PRO A 60 6.56 1.60 22.68
C PRO A 60 7.01 0.78 21.45
N SER A 61 6.36 1.00 20.32
CA SER A 61 6.67 0.33 19.06
C SER A 61 6.29 1.21 17.85
N TRP A 62 6.52 0.70 16.63
CA TRP A 62 6.22 1.41 15.39
C TRP A 62 5.66 0.47 14.33
N TYR A 63 4.74 0.99 13.50
CA TYR A 63 4.33 0.33 12.25
C TYR A 63 4.59 1.23 11.04
N GLY A 64 4.78 0.62 9.87
CA GLY A 64 4.99 1.35 8.62
C GLY A 64 3.70 1.97 8.08
N ARG A 65 3.79 3.17 7.53
CA ARG A 65 2.75 3.77 6.69
C ARG A 65 3.36 4.23 5.37
N TYR A 66 2.77 3.76 4.28
CA TYR A 66 3.22 4.01 2.92
C TYR A 66 2.53 5.27 2.39
N MET A 67 3.31 6.23 1.92
CA MET A 67 2.88 7.58 1.55
C MET A 67 3.23 7.83 0.07
N PRO A 68 2.28 7.61 -0.85
CA PRO A 68 2.55 7.86 -2.26
C PRO A 68 2.56 9.37 -2.54
N THR A 69 3.52 9.82 -3.35
CA THR A 69 3.51 11.20 -3.89
C THR A 69 2.35 11.40 -4.87
N ARG A 70 2.14 12.64 -5.32
CA ARG A 70 1.15 12.92 -6.37
C ARG A 70 1.48 12.17 -7.67
N GLU A 71 2.75 12.11 -8.08
CA GLU A 71 3.13 11.37 -9.29
C GLU A 71 2.92 9.86 -9.12
N GLU A 72 3.27 9.32 -7.96
CA GLU A 72 3.11 7.89 -7.68
C GLU A 72 1.64 7.47 -7.65
N ARG A 73 0.76 8.32 -7.07
CA ARG A 73 -0.69 8.11 -7.12
C ARG A 73 -1.22 8.05 -8.55
N ALA A 74 -0.71 8.88 -9.45
CA ALA A 74 -1.10 8.85 -10.86
C ALA A 74 -0.66 7.54 -11.54
N LYS A 75 0.58 7.08 -11.29
CA LYS A 75 1.07 5.78 -11.78
C LYS A 75 0.25 4.61 -11.25
N LEU A 76 -0.10 4.62 -9.97
CA LEU A 76 -0.95 3.60 -9.35
C LEU A 76 -2.37 3.59 -9.94
N MET A 77 -2.96 4.77 -10.18
CA MET A 77 -4.27 4.88 -10.82
C MET A 77 -4.24 4.33 -12.26
N ALA A 78 -3.24 4.71 -13.05
CA ALA A 78 -3.06 4.19 -14.41
C ALA A 78 -2.92 2.66 -14.40
N PHE A 79 -2.12 2.11 -13.48
CA PHE A 79 -1.98 0.67 -13.30
C PHE A 79 -3.31 -0.02 -12.99
N VAL A 80 -4.13 0.54 -12.08
CA VAL A 80 -5.45 -0.04 -11.75
C VAL A 80 -6.35 -0.11 -12.99
N ILE A 81 -6.42 0.97 -13.77
CA ILE A 81 -7.22 1.06 -14.99
C ILE A 81 -6.72 0.06 -16.04
N GLU A 82 -5.41 -0.01 -16.28
CA GLU A 82 -4.80 -0.95 -17.24
C GLU A 82 -5.11 -2.41 -16.89
N GLN A 83 -5.17 -2.73 -15.59
CA GLN A 83 -5.51 -4.07 -15.11
C GLN A 83 -7.03 -4.33 -15.05
N GLY A 84 -7.87 -3.38 -15.49
CA GLY A 84 -9.33 -3.49 -15.48
C GLY A 84 -9.96 -3.47 -14.08
N GLY A 85 -9.28 -2.89 -13.10
CA GLY A 85 -9.79 -2.73 -11.73
C GLY A 85 -10.56 -1.43 -11.52
N SER A 86 -11.37 -1.38 -10.47
CA SER A 86 -11.96 -0.13 -9.99
C SER A 86 -11.11 0.51 -8.90
N LEU A 87 -11.15 1.84 -8.80
CA LEU A 87 -10.61 2.53 -7.61
C LEU A 87 -11.49 2.31 -6.39
N ASP A 88 -12.77 1.96 -6.58
CA ASP A 88 -13.79 1.82 -5.54
C ASP A 88 -14.00 0.38 -5.05
N ASP A 89 -13.21 -0.57 -5.56
CA ASP A 89 -13.13 -1.96 -5.09
C ASP A 89 -12.30 -2.11 -3.81
#